data_AF-G2Z706-F1
#
_entry.id   AF-G2Z706-F1
#
_cell.length_a   1.000
_cell.length_b   1.000
_cell.length_c   1.000
_cell.angle_alpha   90.00
_cell.angle_beta   90.00
_cell.angle_gamma   90.00
#
_symmetry.space_group_name_H-M   'P 1'
#
loop_
_entity.id
_entity.type
_entity.pdbx_description
1 polymer ?
#
loop_
_entity_poly.entity_id
_entity_poly.type
_entity_poly.pdbx_seq_one_letter_code
_entity_poly.pdbx_strand_id
1 'polypeptide(L)'
;MLELLWGILNISILFYFIIICFKVIKIVRENLGGIATLIFVLGLMSFIAKPNVENNKIKIFEVKDESKIVGKEKINGHIFTEDIILEKKLATTISATITFKEYDQQVRIINAYTMMTGFVSGIDWKASNVHITKNNDNSYNYQIIGTRDWRILGVRIYTNMEDYKGKFKI
;
A
#
# COMPACT_ATOMS: atom_id res chain seq x y z
N MET A 1 15.91 -0.53 8.13
CA MET A 1 17.03 0.42 8.11
C MET A 1 17.06 1.20 6.80
N LEU A 2 17.20 0.56 5.64
CA LEU A 2 17.21 1.25 4.33
C LEU A 2 15.98 2.14 4.09
N GLU A 3 14.80 1.69 4.52
CA GLU A 3 13.55 2.42 4.33
C GLU A 3 13.50 3.76 5.08
N LEU A 4 14.09 3.80 6.29
CA LEU A 4 14.23 5.06 7.04
C LEU A 4 15.20 5.99 6.34
N LEU A 5 16.34 5.47 5.91
CA LEU A 5 17.35 6.26 5.20
C LEU A 5 16.78 6.85 3.91
N TRP A 6 15.99 6.05 3.17
CA TRP A 6 15.29 6.50 1.96
C TRP A 6 14.26 7.59 2.25
N GLY A 7 13.52 7.46 3.36
CA GLY A 7 12.58 8.49 3.77
C GLY A 7 13.25 9.78 4.24
N ILE A 8 14.37 9.69 4.97
CA ILE A 8 15.19 10.85 5.34
C ILE A 8 15.72 11.54 4.08
N LEU A 9 16.25 10.78 3.12
CA LEU A 9 16.71 11.31 1.84
C LEU A 9 15.59 12.06 1.11
N ASN A 10 14.40 11.48 1.00
CA ASN A 10 13.23 12.13 0.39
C ASN A 10 12.88 13.45 1.09
N ILE A 11 12.89 13.47 2.42
CA ILE A 11 12.60 14.66 3.22
C ILE A 11 13.68 15.73 3.01
N SER A 12 14.96 15.36 3.02
CA SER A 12 16.07 16.29 2.78
C SER A 12 15.99 16.91 1.39
N ILE A 13 15.70 16.12 0.35
CA ILE A 13 15.51 16.61 -1.01
C ILE A 13 14.31 17.57 -1.07
N LEU A 14 13.19 17.22 -0.40
CA LEU A 14 12.01 18.08 -0.35
C LEU A 14 12.31 19.44 0.30
N PHE A 15 13.00 19.46 1.44
CA PHE A 15 13.41 20.71 2.10
C PHE A 15 14.34 21.54 1.23
N TYR A 16 15.32 20.91 0.60
CA TYR A 16 16.23 21.60 -0.32
C TYR A 16 15.48 22.20 -1.51
N PHE A 17 14.53 21.46 -2.10
CA PHE A 17 13.66 21.94 -3.16
C PHE A 17 12.83 23.14 -2.72
N ILE A 18 12.23 23.11 -1.52
CA ILE A 18 11.47 24.24 -0.96
C ILE A 18 12.35 25.50 -0.83
N ILE A 19 13.58 25.36 -0.34
CA ILE A 19 14.54 26.47 -0.25
C ILE A 19 14.82 27.08 -1.63
N ILE A 20 15.01 26.23 -2.65
CA ILE A 20 15.18 26.69 -4.03
C ILE A 20 13.94 27.45 -4.52
N CYS A 21 12.74 26.93 -4.27
CA CYS A 21 11.49 27.60 -4.65
C CYS A 21 11.40 29.01 -4.06
N PHE A 22 11.74 29.19 -2.78
CA PHE A 22 11.76 30.53 -2.17
C PHE A 22 12.79 31.47 -2.81
N LYS A 23 13.98 30.96 -3.16
CA LYS A 23 14.98 31.74 -3.88
C LYS A 23 14.48 32.17 -5.27
N VAL A 24 13.85 31.25 -6.00
CA VAL A 24 13.28 31.53 -7.33
C VAL A 24 12.15 32.57 -7.22
N ILE A 25 11.24 32.42 -6.26
CA ILE A 25 10.17 33.40 -6.00
C ILE A 25 10.75 34.79 -5.73
N LYS A 26 11.82 34.88 -4.93
CA LYS A 26 12.52 36.14 -4.66
C LYS A 26 13.10 36.75 -5.94
N ILE A 27 13.79 35.96 -6.76
CA ILE A 27 14.37 36.41 -8.03
C ILE A 27 13.28 36.90 -9.01
N VAL A 28 12.17 36.18 -9.10
CA VAL A 28 11.03 36.58 -9.95
C VAL A 28 10.44 37.90 -9.46
N ARG A 29 10.29 38.08 -8.14
CA ARG A 29 9.78 39.31 -7.55
C ARG A 29 10.69 40.51 -7.81
N GLU A 30 11.99 40.33 -7.70
CA GLU A 30 12.98 41.40 -7.90
C GLU A 30 13.10 41.81 -9.38
N ASN A 31 13.03 40.85 -10.31
CA ASN A 31 13.24 41.12 -11.74
C ASN A 31 11.96 41.42 -12.53
N LEU A 32 10.84 40.77 -12.19
CA LEU A 32 9.59 40.82 -12.95
C LEU A 32 8.44 41.45 -12.17
N GLY A 33 8.65 41.78 -10.89
CA GLY A 33 7.67 42.43 -10.04
C GLY A 33 6.66 41.49 -9.37
N GLY A 34 5.81 42.08 -8.51
CA GLY A 34 4.88 41.32 -7.67
C GLY A 34 3.78 40.58 -8.45
N ILE A 35 3.26 41.17 -9.53
CA ILE A 35 2.19 40.57 -10.34
C ILE A 35 2.70 39.30 -11.06
N ALA A 36 3.89 39.37 -11.68
CA ALA A 36 4.51 38.22 -12.32
C ALA A 36 4.78 37.08 -11.31
N THR A 37 5.18 37.43 -10.08
CA THR A 37 5.36 36.46 -8.99
C THR A 37 4.06 35.75 -8.63
N LEU A 38 2.95 36.50 -8.57
CA LEU A 38 1.63 35.93 -8.26
C LEU A 38 1.17 34.96 -9.35
N ILE A 39 1.32 35.32 -10.62
CA ILE A 39 1.03 34.43 -11.76
C ILE A 39 1.90 33.17 -11.71
N PHE A 40 3.20 33.31 -11.40
CA PHE A 40 4.13 32.20 -11.28
C PHE A 40 3.73 31.21 -10.17
N VAL A 41 3.39 31.70 -8.98
CA VAL A 41 2.96 30.84 -7.85
C VAL A 41 1.64 30.13 -8.17
N LEU A 42 0.68 30.82 -8.79
CA LEU A 42 -0.57 30.21 -9.24
C LEU A 42 -0.33 29.12 -10.29
N GLY A 43 0.59 29.37 -11.23
CA GLY A 43 1.01 28.38 -12.22
C GLY A 43 1.62 27.13 -11.58
N LEU A 44 2.50 27.30 -10.58
CA LEU A 44 3.08 26.17 -9.83
C LEU A 44 2.03 25.38 -9.06
N MET A 45 1.08 26.05 -8.38
CA MET A 45 0.01 25.37 -7.65
C MET A 45 -0.91 24.56 -8.56
N SER A 46 -1.12 24.99 -9.82
CA SER A 46 -1.97 24.28 -10.78
C SER A 46 -1.52 22.83 -11.02
N PHE A 47 -0.21 22.55 -10.91
CA PHE A 47 0.33 21.19 -11.09
C PHE A 47 0.11 20.26 -9.88
N ILE A 48 -0.27 20.77 -8.71
CA ILE A 48 -0.48 19.98 -7.49
C ILE A 48 -1.84 19.26 -7.51
N ALA A 49 -2.78 19.67 -8.37
CA ALA A 49 -4.21 19.34 -8.27
C ALA A 49 -4.66 17.96 -8.80
N LYS A 50 -3.76 16.98 -9.04
CA LYS A 50 -4.19 15.63 -9.45
C LYS A 50 -4.15 14.63 -8.29
N PRO A 51 -5.28 14.37 -7.61
CA PRO A 51 -5.37 13.19 -6.76
C PRO A 51 -5.31 11.95 -7.65
N ASN A 52 -4.31 11.10 -7.43
CA ASN A 52 -4.21 9.81 -8.09
C ASN A 52 -5.16 8.82 -7.39
N VAL A 53 -6.45 8.90 -7.73
CA VAL A 53 -7.55 8.17 -7.06
C VAL A 53 -7.39 6.64 -7.11
N GLU A 54 -6.63 6.12 -8.08
CA GLU A 54 -6.43 4.68 -8.25
C GLU A 54 -5.52 4.04 -7.20
N ASN A 55 -4.61 4.78 -6.58
CA ASN A 55 -3.60 4.20 -5.67
C ASN A 55 -4.04 4.07 -4.21
N ASN A 56 -5.14 4.71 -3.80
CA ASN A 56 -5.58 4.73 -2.39
C ASN A 56 -6.68 3.72 -2.06
N LYS A 57 -7.16 2.93 -3.04
CA LYS A 57 -8.13 1.86 -2.75
C LYS A 57 -7.40 0.62 -2.28
N ILE A 58 -7.76 0.15 -1.09
CA ILE A 58 -7.36 -1.18 -0.61
C ILE A 58 -7.80 -2.19 -1.67
N LYS A 59 -6.84 -2.89 -2.27
CA LYS A 59 -7.15 -3.97 -3.21
C LYS A 59 -7.70 -5.14 -2.43
N ILE A 60 -9.00 -5.34 -2.59
CA ILE A 60 -9.76 -6.50 -2.15
C ILE A 60 -9.57 -7.57 -3.21
N PHE A 61 -8.98 -8.71 -2.82
CA PHE A 61 -8.84 -9.85 -3.70
C PHE A 61 -9.96 -10.84 -3.43
N GLU A 62 -10.81 -11.05 -4.43
CA GLU A 62 -11.74 -12.17 -4.41
C GLU A 62 -10.94 -13.47 -4.51
N VAL A 63 -10.86 -14.20 -3.41
CA VAL A 63 -10.21 -15.50 -3.38
C VAL A 63 -11.14 -16.49 -4.06
N LYS A 64 -10.72 -17.02 -5.22
CA LYS A 64 -11.40 -18.13 -5.88
C LYS A 64 -11.20 -19.39 -5.06
N ASP A 65 -12.09 -19.61 -4.10
CA ASP A 65 -12.19 -20.87 -3.39
C ASP A 65 -12.87 -21.91 -4.29
N GLU A 66 -12.06 -22.77 -4.91
CA GLU A 66 -12.52 -23.90 -5.74
C GLU A 66 -13.11 -25.05 -4.90
N SER A 67 -13.11 -24.95 -3.57
CA SER A 67 -13.75 -25.96 -2.74
C SER A 67 -15.27 -25.97 -2.98
N LYS A 68 -15.79 -27.13 -3.38
CA LYS A 68 -17.23 -27.38 -3.46
C LYS A 68 -17.77 -27.40 -2.04
N ILE A 69 -18.30 -26.28 -1.56
CA ILE A 69 -19.01 -26.24 -0.28
C ILE A 69 -20.29 -27.04 -0.44
N VAL A 70 -20.37 -28.17 0.25
CA VAL A 70 -21.61 -28.93 0.43
C VAL A 70 -22.24 -28.45 1.73
N GLY A 71 -23.20 -27.53 1.66
CA GLY A 71 -23.91 -27.01 2.83
C GLY A 71 -24.76 -25.77 2.54
N LYS A 72 -25.81 -25.54 3.33
CA LYS A 72 -26.58 -24.29 3.28
C LYS A 72 -25.82 -23.20 4.03
N GLU A 73 -25.92 -21.97 3.54
CA GLU A 73 -25.43 -20.80 4.26
C GLU A 73 -26.15 -20.69 5.61
N LYS A 74 -25.39 -20.67 6.71
CA LYS A 74 -25.96 -20.40 8.04
C LYS A 74 -26.56 -19.00 8.01
N ILE A 75 -27.85 -18.88 8.31
CA ILE A 75 -28.59 -17.60 8.37
C ILE A 75 -27.91 -16.59 9.32
N ASN A 76 -27.15 -17.09 10.31
CA ASN A 76 -26.33 -16.30 11.25
C ASN A 76 -24.83 -16.64 11.16
N GLY A 77 -24.28 -16.91 9.98
CA GLY A 77 -22.85 -17.23 9.82
C GLY A 77 -21.96 -16.11 10.35
N HIS A 78 -21.11 -16.43 11.34
CA HIS A 78 -20.17 -15.48 11.92
C HIS A 78 -19.10 -15.11 10.88
N ILE A 79 -18.85 -13.80 10.72
CA ILE A 79 -17.76 -13.26 9.90
C ILE A 79 -16.64 -12.87 10.85
N PHE A 80 -15.44 -13.39 10.60
CA PHE A 80 -14.26 -13.06 11.39
C PHE A 80 -13.05 -12.83 10.47
N THR A 81 -12.00 -12.25 11.04
CA THR A 81 -10.78 -11.87 10.31
C THR A 81 -9.56 -12.40 11.01
N GLU A 82 -8.61 -12.92 10.24
CA GLU A 82 -7.28 -13.27 10.71
C GLU A 82 -6.23 -12.35 10.08
N ASP A 83 -5.33 -11.86 10.93
CA ASP A 83 -4.22 -11.00 10.52
C ASP A 83 -2.92 -11.81 10.46
N ILE A 84 -2.28 -11.82 9.30
CA ILE A 84 -0.96 -12.42 9.11
C ILE A 84 0.08 -11.34 8.85
N ILE A 85 1.19 -11.41 9.57
CA ILE A 85 2.34 -10.52 9.36
C ILE A 85 3.21 -11.15 8.27
N LEU A 86 3.31 -10.50 7.12
CA LEU A 86 4.14 -10.95 6.00
C LEU A 86 5.58 -10.50 6.18
N GLU A 87 5.76 -9.28 6.64
CA GLU A 87 7.07 -8.70 6.89
C GLU A 87 7.00 -7.69 8.03
N LYS A 88 7.92 -7.81 8.98
CA LYS A 88 8.12 -6.82 10.04
C LYS A 88 9.52 -6.25 9.98
N LYS A 89 9.62 -4.97 9.64
CA LYS A 89 10.85 -4.19 9.68
C LYS A 89 10.78 -3.16 10.80
N LEU A 90 11.89 -2.47 11.03
CA LEU A 90 11.99 -1.47 12.09
C LEU A 90 11.04 -0.27 11.86
N ALA A 91 10.78 0.10 10.61
CA ALA A 91 9.99 1.29 10.27
C ALA A 91 8.65 0.99 9.63
N THR A 92 8.49 -0.19 9.04
CA THR A 92 7.28 -0.59 8.33
C THR A 92 6.90 -2.02 8.69
N THR A 93 5.61 -2.32 8.58
CA THR A 93 5.06 -3.67 8.68
C THR A 93 4.13 -3.89 7.51
N ILE A 94 4.30 -5.01 6.82
CA ILE A 94 3.38 -5.49 5.80
C ILE A 94 2.59 -6.64 6.40
N SER A 95 1.27 -6.52 6.36
CA SER A 95 0.34 -7.53 6.82
C SER A 95 -0.73 -7.82 5.78
N ALA A 96 -1.35 -8.98 5.90
CA ALA A 96 -2.56 -9.31 5.19
C ALA A 96 -3.66 -9.66 6.19
N THR A 97 -4.87 -9.23 5.88
CA THR A 97 -6.07 -9.54 6.64
C THR A 97 -6.95 -10.40 5.76
N ILE A 98 -7.30 -11.58 6.27
CA ILE A 98 -8.09 -12.56 5.57
C ILE A 98 -9.43 -12.65 6.28
N THR A 99 -10.51 -12.44 5.53
CA THR A 99 -11.87 -12.49 6.06
C THR A 99 -12.49 -13.83 5.75
N PHE A 100 -13.04 -14.44 6.79
CA PHE A 100 -13.68 -15.73 6.78
C PHE A 100 -15.16 -15.61 7.07
N LYS A 101 -15.94 -16.54 6.50
CA LYS A 101 -17.35 -16.72 6.79
C LYS A 101 -17.62 -18.17 7.19
N GLU A 102 -18.29 -18.35 8.31
CA GLU A 102 -18.63 -19.67 8.82
C GLU A 102 -19.90 -20.24 8.14
N TYR A 103 -19.81 -21.51 7.75
CA TYR A 103 -20.89 -22.39 7.29
C TYR A 103 -21.02 -23.57 8.27
N ASP A 104 -22.10 -24.36 8.20
CA ASP A 104 -22.44 -25.37 9.22
C ASP A 104 -21.26 -26.18 9.78
N GLN A 105 -20.38 -26.68 8.90
CA GLN A 105 -19.22 -27.50 9.27
C GLN A 105 -17.92 -27.02 8.63
N GLN A 106 -17.92 -25.86 7.96
CA GLN A 106 -16.81 -25.39 7.15
C GLN A 106 -16.67 -23.88 7.22
N VAL A 107 -15.47 -23.37 6.96
CA VAL A 107 -15.21 -21.94 6.87
C VAL A 107 -14.76 -21.63 5.45
N ARG A 108 -15.30 -20.57 4.86
CA ARG A 108 -14.91 -20.06 3.54
C ARG A 108 -14.14 -18.75 3.67
N ILE A 109 -13.13 -18.56 2.84
CA ILE A 109 -12.51 -17.25 2.65
C ILE A 109 -13.41 -16.43 1.73
N ILE A 110 -13.81 -15.24 2.18
CA ILE A 110 -14.64 -14.33 1.38
C ILE A 110 -13.83 -13.19 0.77
N ASN A 111 -12.75 -12.78 1.43
CA ASN A 111 -11.91 -11.69 0.98
C ASN A 111 -10.52 -11.80 1.61
N ALA A 112 -9.51 -11.29 0.91
CA ALA A 112 -8.23 -10.98 1.48
C ALA A 112 -7.79 -9.59 1.01
N TYR A 113 -7.22 -8.81 1.92
CA TYR A 113 -6.55 -7.57 1.56
C TYR A 113 -5.23 -7.47 2.28
N THR A 114 -4.38 -6.58 1.77
CA THR A 114 -3.02 -6.41 2.26
C THR A 114 -2.76 -4.95 2.56
N MET A 115 -2.03 -4.66 3.63
CA MET A 115 -1.71 -3.31 4.04
C MET A 115 -0.25 -3.17 4.44
N MET A 116 0.31 -1.98 4.17
CA MET A 116 1.61 -1.56 4.68
C MET A 116 1.38 -0.43 5.69
N THR A 117 1.90 -0.58 6.90
CA THR A 117 1.76 0.39 7.99
C THR A 117 3.12 0.82 8.51
N GLY A 118 3.19 1.97 9.18
CA GLY A 118 4.42 2.55 9.73
C GLY A 118 4.87 3.82 9.01
N PHE A 119 6.19 4.09 9.01
CA PHE A 119 6.76 5.26 8.36
C PHE A 119 6.94 5.02 6.85
N VAL A 120 6.05 5.62 6.07
CA VAL A 120 5.99 5.46 4.62
C VAL A 120 6.41 6.78 3.95
N SER A 121 7.64 6.83 3.43
CA SER A 121 8.16 8.01 2.71
C SER A 121 8.91 7.57 1.46
N GLY A 122 8.27 7.80 0.30
CA GLY A 122 8.82 7.39 -0.99
C GLY A 122 8.93 5.88 -1.17
N ILE A 123 8.20 5.08 -0.39
CA ILE A 123 8.10 3.63 -0.55
C ILE A 123 6.62 3.29 -0.62
N ASP A 124 6.24 2.42 -1.53
CA ASP A 124 4.86 1.99 -1.71
C ASP A 124 4.88 0.49 -1.99
N TRP A 125 4.02 -0.27 -1.33
CA TRP A 125 3.92 -1.71 -1.54
C TRP A 125 2.52 -2.06 -1.99
N LYS A 126 2.43 -2.86 -3.05
CA LYS A 126 1.17 -3.27 -3.65
C LYS A 126 1.18 -4.75 -3.93
N ALA A 127 0.21 -5.46 -3.36
CA ALA A 127 -0.10 -6.81 -3.79
C ALA A 127 -0.57 -6.82 -5.25
N SER A 128 -0.04 -7.76 -6.02
CA SER A 128 -0.51 -8.11 -7.36
C SER A 128 -1.35 -9.38 -7.33
N ASN A 129 -1.06 -10.31 -6.41
CA ASN A 129 -1.78 -11.57 -6.31
C ASN A 129 -1.80 -12.10 -4.87
N VAL A 130 -2.93 -12.72 -4.49
CA VAL A 130 -3.13 -13.37 -3.20
C VAL A 130 -3.72 -14.76 -3.45
N HIS A 131 -2.93 -15.79 -3.19
CA HIS A 131 -3.35 -17.18 -3.27
C HIS A 131 -3.42 -17.76 -1.87
N ILE A 132 -4.55 -18.35 -1.51
CA ILE A 132 -4.71 -19.05 -0.23
C ILE A 132 -5.35 -20.40 -0.52
N THR A 133 -4.72 -21.46 -0.03
CA THR A 133 -5.18 -22.84 -0.25
C THR A 133 -5.36 -23.53 1.10
N LYS A 134 -6.52 -24.16 1.29
CA LYS A 134 -6.80 -24.97 2.47
C LYS A 134 -6.08 -26.33 2.38
N ASN A 135 -5.39 -26.71 3.45
CA ASN A 135 -4.78 -28.02 3.60
C ASN A 135 -5.71 -29.00 4.32
N ASN A 136 -5.40 -30.29 4.25
CA ASN A 136 -6.18 -31.36 4.88
C ASN A 136 -6.16 -31.30 6.42
N ASP A 137 -5.16 -30.66 7.04
CA ASP A 137 -4.98 -30.52 8.50
C ASP A 137 -5.65 -29.26 9.08
N ASN A 138 -6.69 -28.75 8.40
CA ASN A 138 -7.41 -27.50 8.74
C ASN A 138 -6.51 -26.26 8.86
N SER A 139 -5.37 -26.28 8.18
CA SER A 139 -4.49 -25.12 8.04
C SER A 139 -4.59 -24.51 6.63
N TYR A 140 -4.04 -23.33 6.46
CA TYR A 140 -4.05 -22.61 5.19
C TYR A 140 -2.62 -22.27 4.79
N ASN A 141 -2.24 -22.60 3.56
CA ASN A 141 -1.04 -22.07 2.94
C ASN A 141 -1.40 -20.79 2.21
N TYR A 142 -0.55 -19.78 2.31
CA TYR A 142 -0.69 -18.56 1.54
C TYR A 142 0.55 -18.31 0.69
N GLN A 143 0.31 -17.70 -0.47
CA GLN A 143 1.32 -17.09 -1.31
C GLN A 143 0.82 -15.71 -1.73
N ILE A 144 1.50 -14.66 -1.30
CA ILE A 144 1.17 -13.27 -1.60
C ILE A 144 2.32 -12.67 -2.38
N ILE A 145 2.03 -12.28 -3.62
CA ILE A 145 2.98 -11.68 -4.54
C ILE A 145 2.67 -10.20 -4.64
N GLY A 146 3.69 -9.35 -4.56
CA GLY A 146 3.54 -7.91 -4.67
C GLY A 146 4.79 -7.24 -5.23
N THR A 147 4.67 -5.92 -5.38
CA THR A 147 5.77 -5.06 -5.81
C THR A 147 6.00 -3.95 -4.80
N ARG A 148 7.26 -3.72 -4.44
CA ARG A 148 7.72 -2.58 -3.65
C ARG A 148 8.32 -1.54 -4.57
N ASP A 149 7.63 -0.41 -4.70
CA ASP A 149 8.10 0.76 -5.44
C ASP A 149 8.92 1.68 -4.52
N TRP A 150 10.02 2.17 -5.06
CA TRP A 150 10.87 3.20 -4.46
C TRP A 150 10.75 4.46 -5.29
N ARG A 151 10.41 5.55 -4.63
CA ARG A 151 10.12 6.85 -5.23
C ARG A 151 11.00 7.94 -4.62
N ILE A 152 11.40 8.89 -5.45
CA ILE A 152 12.00 10.17 -5.03
C ILE A 152 11.06 11.28 -5.47
N LEU A 153 10.60 12.13 -4.55
CA LEU A 153 9.64 13.22 -4.83
C LEU A 153 8.39 12.76 -5.62
N GLY A 154 7.94 11.52 -5.39
CA GLY A 154 6.79 10.93 -6.08
C GLY A 154 7.10 10.23 -7.41
N VAL A 155 8.30 10.37 -7.97
CA VAL A 155 8.75 9.68 -9.18
C VAL A 155 9.29 8.31 -8.83
N ARG A 156 8.79 7.24 -9.46
CA ARG A 156 9.28 5.87 -9.29
C ARG A 156 10.66 5.69 -9.91
N ILE A 157 11.64 5.31 -9.10
CA ILE A 157 13.04 5.11 -9.48
C ILE A 157 13.37 3.61 -9.58
N TYR A 158 12.79 2.79 -8.69
CA TYR A 158 13.07 1.37 -8.64
C TYR A 158 11.83 0.59 -8.20
N THR A 159 11.68 -0.64 -8.69
CA THR A 159 10.62 -1.56 -8.28
C THR A 159 11.24 -2.92 -7.98
N ASN A 160 10.93 -3.47 -6.82
CA ASN A 160 11.31 -4.83 -6.43
C ASN A 160 10.07 -5.73 -6.42
N MET A 161 10.20 -6.98 -6.88
CA MET A 161 9.14 -7.98 -6.75
C MET A 161 9.36 -8.79 -5.47
N GLU A 162 8.29 -9.02 -4.72
CA GLU A 162 8.31 -9.71 -3.42
C GLU A 162 7.29 -10.86 -3.42
N ASP A 163 7.70 -12.01 -2.89
CA ASP A 163 6.90 -13.23 -2.80
C ASP A 163 6.93 -13.73 -1.36
N TYR A 164 5.79 -13.62 -0.67
CA TYR A 164 5.61 -14.04 0.72
C TYR A 164 4.85 -15.35 0.78
N LYS A 165 5.48 -16.37 1.37
CA LYS A 165 4.88 -17.70 1.54
C LYS A 165 4.86 -18.09 3.00
N GLY A 166 3.77 -18.72 3.42
CA GLY A 166 3.67 -19.23 4.77
C GLY A 166 2.43 -20.08 5.01
N LYS A 167 2.25 -20.44 6.28
CA LYS A 167 1.16 -21.29 6.74
C LYS A 167 0.57 -20.70 8.02
N PHE A 168 -0.75 -20.67 8.13
CA PHE A 168 -1.45 -20.29 9.35
C PHE A 168 -2.59 -21.26 9.66
N LYS A 169 -3.09 -21.20 10.90
CA LYS A 169 -4.22 -22.00 11.39
C LYS A 169 -5.25 -21.06 11.99
N ILE A 170 -6.50 -21.51 11.96
CA ILE A 170 -7.66 -20.89 12.59
C ILE A 170 -8.11 -21.83 13.71
#